data_AF-A0A7Y5DKX3-F1
#
_entry.id   AF-A0A7Y5DKX3-F1
#
_cell.length_a   1.000
_cell.length_b   1.000
_cell.length_c   1.000
_cell.angle_alpha   90.00
_cell.angle_beta   90.00
_cell.angle_gamma   90.00
#
_symmetry.space_group_name_H-M   'P 1'
#
loop_
_entity.id
_entity.type
_entity.pdbx_description
1 polymer ?
#
loop_
_entity_poly.entity_id
_entity_poly.type
_entity_poly.pdbx_seq_one_letter_code
_entity_poly.pdbx_strand_id
1 'polypeptide(L)'
;MLVFRSLAFLLLQIIITPIFATLALLSFPFSRLTRYKIISQWAKMMLPILRVVCGIRHEVKGIENLPTEPCIVLCKHQSAW
;
A
#
# COMPACT_ATOMS: atom_id res chain seq x y z
N MET A 1 5.73 22.53 -10.24
CA MET A 1 6.42 21.23 -10.05
C MET A 1 5.61 20.21 -9.23
N LEU A 2 4.97 20.59 -8.11
CA LEU A 2 4.17 19.66 -7.28
C LEU A 2 2.99 19.00 -8.04
N VAL A 3 2.24 19.79 -8.82
CA VAL A 3 1.09 19.30 -9.60
C VAL A 3 1.49 18.22 -10.60
N PHE A 4 2.60 18.41 -11.33
CA PHE A 4 3.10 17.42 -12.29
C PHE A 4 3.47 16.10 -11.63
N ARG A 5 4.18 16.13 -10.49
CA ARG A 5 4.54 14.93 -9.73
C ARG A 5 3.31 14.19 -9.22
N SER A 6 2.34 14.96 -8.70
CA SER A 6 1.08 14.41 -8.18
C SER A 6 0.23 13.80 -9.31
N LEU A 7 0.16 14.47 -10.47
CA LEU A 7 -0.56 13.98 -11.64
C LEU A 7 0.10 12.73 -12.22
N ALA A 8 1.43 12.71 -12.32
CA ALA A 8 2.17 11.53 -12.77
C ALA A 8 1.92 10.33 -11.84
N PHE A 9 1.94 10.54 -10.53
CA PHE A 9 1.62 9.50 -9.56
C PHE A 9 0.18 9.02 -9.68
N LEU A 10 -0.78 9.94 -9.84
CA LEU A 10 -2.19 9.61 -10.03
C LEU A 10 -2.40 8.75 -11.29
N LEU A 11 -1.77 9.10 -12.40
CA LEU A 11 -1.84 8.33 -13.65
C LEU A 11 -1.28 6.91 -13.47
N LEU A 12 -0.12 6.79 -12.82
CA LEU A 12 0.47 5.48 -12.50
C LEU A 12 -0.49 4.66 -11.63
N GLN A 13 -1.09 5.26 -10.60
CA GLN A 13 -2.05 4.59 -9.73
C GLN A 13 -3.30 4.14 -10.49
N ILE A 14 -3.86 4.99 -11.35
CA ILE A 14 -5.04 4.67 -12.18
C ILE A 14 -4.77 3.51 -13.15
N ILE A 15 -3.55 3.39 -13.68
CA ILE A 15 -3.17 2.31 -14.58
C ILE A 15 -2.89 1.01 -13.79
N ILE A 16 -2.11 1.10 -12.72
CA ILE A 16 -1.63 -0.08 -11.99
C ILE A 16 -2.76 -0.72 -11.15
N THR A 17 -3.63 0.10 -10.55
CA THR A 17 -4.63 -0.39 -9.59
C THR A 17 -5.65 -1.35 -10.21
N PRO A 18 -6.26 -1.08 -11.39
CA PRO A 18 -7.19 -2.03 -12.02
C PRO A 18 -6.52 -3.35 -12.43
N ILE A 19 -5.29 -3.28 -12.94
CA ILE A 19 -4.50 -4.47 -13.30
C ILE A 19 -4.26 -5.31 -12.04
N PHE A 20 -3.77 -4.68 -10.97
CA PHE A 20 -3.52 -5.35 -9.71
C PHE A 20 -4.81 -5.89 -9.07
N ALA A 21 -5.90 -5.12 -9.09
CA ALA A 21 -7.20 -5.52 -8.56
C ALA A 21 -7.72 -6.78 -9.28
N THR A 22 -7.55 -6.84 -10.60
CA THR A 22 -7.90 -8.03 -11.40
C THR A 22 -7.08 -9.25 -10.93
N LEU A 23 -5.76 -9.11 -10.79
CA LEU A 23 -4.90 -10.18 -10.25
C LEU A 23 -5.28 -10.58 -8.81
N ALA A 24 -5.66 -9.61 -7.97
CA ALA A 24 -6.12 -9.85 -6.62
C ALA A 24 -7.45 -10.62 -6.59
N LEU A 25 -8.39 -10.33 -7.51
CA LEU A 25 -9.64 -11.10 -7.63
C LEU A 25 -9.38 -12.54 -8.07
N LEU A 26 -8.42 -12.76 -8.97
CA LEU A 26 -7.99 -14.10 -9.38
C LEU A 26 -7.38 -14.91 -8.22
N SER A 27 -6.98 -14.27 -7.11
CA SER A 27 -6.49 -14.95 -5.91
C SER A 27 -7.61 -15.60 -5.07
N PHE A 28 -8.88 -15.50 -5.48
CA PHE A 28 -10.03 -16.07 -4.79
C PHE A 28 -9.88 -17.55 -4.38
N PRO A 29 -9.33 -18.45 -5.21
CA PRO A 29 -9.18 -19.87 -4.84
C PRO A 29 -8.21 -20.13 -3.69
N PHE A 30 -7.35 -19.18 -3.33
CA PHE A 30 -6.36 -19.37 -2.29
C PHE A 30 -6.91 -19.15 -0.87
N SER A 31 -6.17 -19.66 0.12
CA SER A 31 -6.47 -19.45 1.53
C SER A 31 -6.58 -17.96 1.89
N ARG A 32 -7.34 -17.63 2.94
CA ARG A 32 -7.51 -16.24 3.43
C ARG A 32 -6.18 -15.54 3.69
N LEU A 33 -5.22 -16.24 4.31
CA LEU A 33 -3.91 -15.67 4.62
C LEU A 33 -3.08 -15.43 3.36
N THR A 34 -3.13 -16.34 2.38
CA THR A 34 -2.44 -16.18 1.10
C THR A 34 -3.01 -15.00 0.33
N ARG A 35 -4.34 -14.90 0.24
CA ARG A 35 -5.02 -13.77 -0.40
C ARG A 35 -4.68 -12.45 0.28
N TYR A 36 -4.69 -12.40 1.61
CA TYR A 36 -4.28 -11.20 2.35
C TYR A 36 -2.84 -10.79 2.00
N LYS A 37 -1.89 -11.74 2.01
CA LYS A 37 -0.50 -11.49 1.61
C LYS A 37 -0.36 -10.97 0.19
N ILE A 38 -1.18 -11.44 -0.76
CA ILE A 38 -1.21 -10.97 -2.15
C ILE A 38 -1.75 -9.54 -2.20
N ILE A 39 -2.94 -9.29 -1.63
CA ILE A 39 -3.58 -7.97 -1.65
C ILE A 39 -2.68 -6.89 -1.02
N SER A 40 -2.02 -7.20 0.11
CA SER A 40 -1.09 -6.28 0.78
C SER A 40 0.14 -5.89 -0.08
N GLN A 41 0.45 -6.60 -1.16
CA GLN A 41 1.58 -6.22 -2.03
C GLN A 41 1.31 -4.94 -2.81
N TRP A 42 0.05 -4.57 -3.06
CA TRP A 42 -0.26 -3.31 -3.75
C TRP A 42 0.32 -2.11 -3.02
N ALA A 43 0.13 -2.03 -1.69
CA ALA A 43 0.66 -0.95 -0.87
C ALA A 43 2.20 -0.95 -0.91
N LYS A 44 2.83 -2.14 -0.79
CA LYS A 44 4.29 -2.30 -0.87
C LYS A 44 4.87 -1.88 -2.22
N MET A 45 4.10 -2.02 -3.30
CA MET A 45 4.47 -1.56 -4.65
C MET A 45 4.24 -0.04 -4.82
N MET A 46 3.16 0.52 -4.26
CA MET A 46 2.85 1.95 -4.39
C MET A 46 3.78 2.86 -3.58
N LEU A 47 4.21 2.43 -2.39
CA LEU A 47 5.11 3.22 -1.53
C LEU A 47 6.45 3.63 -2.18
N PRO A 48 7.20 2.74 -2.86
CA PRO A 48 8.42 3.16 -3.56
C PRO A 48 8.12 4.05 -4.78
N ILE A 49 7.03 3.82 -5.50
CA ILE A 49 6.61 4.69 -6.61
C ILE A 49 6.30 6.10 -6.09
N LEU A 50 5.57 6.21 -4.99
CA LEU A 50 5.29 7.47 -4.32
C LEU A 50 6.59 8.19 -3.90
N ARG A 51 7.56 7.45 -3.37
CA ARG A 51 8.86 8.00 -2.99
C ARG A 51 9.63 8.54 -4.20
N VAL A 52 9.69 7.80 -5.30
CA VAL A 52 10.43 8.21 -6.51
C VAL A 52 9.72 9.38 -7.20
N VAL A 53 8.42 9.25 -7.44
CA VAL A 53 7.65 10.22 -8.22
C VAL A 53 7.36 11.48 -7.43
N CYS A 54 6.88 11.36 -6.19
CA CYS A 54 6.48 12.51 -5.37
C CYS A 54 7.55 12.96 -4.37
N GLY A 55 8.59 12.16 -4.12
CA GLY A 55 9.63 12.51 -3.14
C GLY A 55 9.19 12.32 -1.69
N ILE A 56 8.01 11.72 -1.48
CA ILE A 56 7.43 11.54 -0.14
C ILE A 56 8.08 10.33 0.52
N ARG A 57 8.62 10.53 1.72
CA ARG A 57 9.18 9.48 2.58
C ARG A 57 8.29 9.32 3.79
N HIS A 58 7.89 8.08 4.08
CA HIS A 58 7.25 7.76 5.35
C HIS A 58 8.32 7.36 6.37
N GLU A 59 8.10 7.74 7.61
CA GLU A 59 8.88 7.34 8.77
C GLU A 59 7.91 6.69 9.78
N VAL A 60 8.33 5.57 10.36
CA VAL A 60 7.57 4.89 11.42
C VAL A 60 8.31 5.12 12.72
N LYS A 61 7.65 5.76 13.68
CA LYS A 61 8.17 6.03 15.03
C LYS A 61 7.44 5.17 16.05
N GLY A 62 8.13 4.73 17.10
CA GLY A 62 7.54 3.90 18.14
C GLY A 62 7.37 2.43 17.74
N ILE A 63 8.15 1.94 16.77
CA ILE A 63 8.12 0.53 16.34
C ILE A 63 8.54 -0.40 17.48
N GLU A 64 9.39 0.09 18.38
CA GLU A 64 9.86 -0.55 19.60
C GLU A 64 8.74 -0.81 20.62
N ASN A 65 7.58 -0.15 20.49
CA ASN A 65 6.42 -0.39 21.35
C ASN A 65 5.59 -1.59 20.90
N LEU A 66 5.92 -2.23 19.77
CA LEU A 66 5.20 -3.41 19.31
C LEU A 66 5.49 -4.60 20.23
N PRO A 67 4.46 -5.26 20.79
CA PRO A 67 4.65 -6.43 21.61
C PRO A 67 5.13 -7.62 20.76
N THR A 68 5.86 -8.54 21.39
CA THR A 68 6.35 -9.78 20.73
C THR A 68 5.27 -10.84 20.57
N GLU A 69 4.11 -10.64 21.19
CA GLU A 69 2.96 -11.53 21.16
C GLU A 69 1.89 -11.05 20.16
N PRO A 70 0.94 -11.91 19.74
CA PRO A 70 -0.15 -11.50 18.87
C PRO A 70 -0.95 -10.33 19.45
N CYS A 71 -1.00 -9.22 18.72
CA CYS A 71 -1.72 -8.01 19.12
C CYS A 71 -2.60 -7.48 17.98
N ILE A 72 -3.56 -6.62 18.34
CA ILE A 72 -4.41 -5.89 17.40
C ILE A 72 -3.90 -4.46 17.32
N VAL A 73 -3.47 -4.03 16.14
CA VAL A 73 -3.06 -2.64 15.89
C VAL A 73 -4.30 -1.83 15.48
N LEU A 74 -4.72 -0.89 16.32
CA LEU A 74 -5.82 0.02 16.00
C LEU A 74 -5.26 1.29 15.33
N CYS A 75 -5.63 1.51 14.07
CA CYS A 75 -5.21 2.67 13.28
C CYS A 75 -6.40 3.52 12.86
N LYS A 76 -6.23 4.85 12.89
CA LYS A 76 -7.20 5.78 12.30
C LYS A 76 -7.08 5.77 10.77
N HIS A 77 -8.18 5.50 10.07
CA HIS A 77 -8.23 5.59 8.61
C HIS A 77 -8.53 7.04 8.18
N GLN A 78 -7.50 7.87 8.03
CA GLN A 78 -7.66 9.31 7.78
C GLN A 78 -7.19 9.81 6.40
N SER A 79 -6.64 8.94 5.56
CA SER A 79 -6.26 9.26 4.19
C SER A 79 -6.18 7.99 3.34
N ALA A 80 -5.65 8.11 2.12
CA ALA A 80 -5.33 7.00 1.22
C ALA A 80 -4.16 6.10 1.70
N TRP A 81 -4.04 5.94 3.02
CA TRP A 81 -3.12 5.03 3.71
C TRP A 81 -3.79 3.68 3.89
#